data_AF-C3XBQ5-F1
#
_entry.id   AF-C3XBQ5-F1
#
_cell.length_a   1.000
_cell.length_b   1.000
_cell.length_c   1.000
_cell.angle_alpha   90.00
_cell.angle_beta   90.00
_cell.angle_gamma   90.00
#
_symmetry.space_group_name_H-M   'P 1'
#
loop_
_entity.id
_entity.type
_entity.pdbx_description
1 polymer ?
#
loop_
_entity_poly.entity_id
_entity_poly.type
_entity_poly.pdbx_seq_one_letter_code
_entity_poly.pdbx_strand_id
1 'polypeptide(L)' 'MSARAWQRIFLGSASDVEIDSAGRILISPELRQAVGLTRDVMLLGMGSHFEIWDASRLQENESEAIASGMPEALQDFSF' A
#
# COMPACT_ATOMS: atom_id res chain seq x y z
N MET A 1 3.48 -9.38 25.78
CA MET A 1 4.49 -8.75 24.91
C MET A 1 3.93 -7.41 24.43
N SER A 2 4.65 -6.31 24.63
CA SER A 2 4.15 -4.97 24.31
C SER A 2 4.08 -4.74 22.80
N ALA A 3 2.96 -4.25 22.27
CA ALA A 3 2.76 -3.90 20.85
C ALA A 3 3.56 -2.67 20.37
N ARG A 4 4.49 -2.17 21.19
CA ARG A 4 5.23 -0.92 20.94
C ARG A 4 6.08 -0.94 19.68
N ALA A 5 6.56 -2.11 19.26
CA ALA A 5 7.26 -2.28 17.99
C ALA A 5 6.32 -2.01 16.80
N TRP A 6 5.12 -2.61 16.82
CA TRP A 6 4.10 -2.41 15.78
C TRP A 6 3.60 -0.97 15.73
N GLN A 7 3.39 -0.32 16.87
CA GLN A 7 3.03 1.09 16.92
C GLN A 7 4.07 1.98 16.23
N ARG A 8 5.38 1.69 16.38
CA ARG A 8 6.44 2.45 15.69
C ARG A 8 6.42 2.20 14.18
N ILE A 9 6.17 0.97 13.76
CA ILE A 9 6.10 0.62 12.33
C ILE A 9 4.94 1.36 11.67
N PHE A 10 3.72 1.27 12.25
CA PHE A 10 2.52 1.87 11.66
C PHE A 10 2.43 3.38 11.86
N LEU A 11 2.63 3.87 13.09
CA LEU A 11 2.46 5.30 13.40
C LEU A 11 3.73 6.11 13.14
N GLY A 12 4.90 5.50 13.31
CA GLY A 12 6.17 6.20 13.09
C GLY A 12 6.51 6.44 11.62
N SER A 13 5.84 5.72 10.72
CA SER A 13 5.99 5.89 9.26
C SER A 13 4.90 6.80 8.67
N ALA A 14 3.95 7.28 9.47
CA ALA A 14 2.91 8.18 9.02
C ALA A 14 3.41 9.62 9.02
N SER A 15 3.19 10.33 7.91
CA SER A 15 3.53 11.75 7.78
C SER A 15 2.45 12.46 6.98
N ASP A 16 2.10 13.68 7.39
CA ASP A 16 1.27 14.56 6.59
C ASP A 16 2.02 14.95 5.31
N VAL A 17 1.30 15.02 4.20
CA VAL A 17 1.83 15.44 2.90
C VAL A 17 0.87 16.42 2.25
N GLU A 18 1.44 17.40 1.55
CA GLU A 18 0.67 18.35 0.75
C GLU A 18 0.70 17.93 -0.73
N ILE A 19 -0.40 18.19 -1.42
CA ILE A 19 -0.48 18.03 -2.87
C ILE A 19 -0.01 19.35 -3.48
N ASP A 20 1.00 19.29 -4.34
CA ASP A 20 1.48 20.50 -5.02
C ASP A 20 0.49 21.00 -6.09
N SER A 21 0.76 22.17 -6.66
CA SER A 21 -0.10 22.79 -7.67
C SER A 21 -0.26 21.99 -8.96
N ALA A 22 0.59 20.97 -9.18
CA ALA A 22 0.52 20.07 -10.31
C ALA A 22 -0.16 18.73 -9.96
N GLY A 23 -0.74 18.61 -8.76
CA GLY A 23 -1.42 17.39 -8.33
C GLY A 23 -0.49 16.27 -7.88
N ARG A 24 0.76 16.58 -7.49
CA ARG A 24 1.75 15.57 -7.11
C ARG A 24 1.93 15.51 -5.60
N ILE A 25 2.22 14.31 -5.10
CA ILE A 25 2.61 14.05 -3.70
C ILE A 25 4.06 13.60 -3.68
N LEU A 26 4.85 14.15 -2.76
CA LEU A 26 6.22 13.71 -2.52
C LEU A 26 6.25 12.61 -1.47
N ILE A 27 6.51 11.38 -1.90
CA ILE A 27 6.83 10.27 -0.98
C ILE A 27 8.28 10.40 -0.54
N SER A 28 8.54 10.35 0.77
CA SER A 28 9.90 10.47 1.30
C SER A 28 10.79 9.30 0.83
N PRO A 29 12.12 9.52 0.68
CA PRO A 29 13.06 8.45 0.32
C PRO A 29 13.01 7.25 1.26
N GLU A 30 12.82 7.48 2.56
CA GLU A 30 12.78 6.45 3.59
C GLU A 30 11.58 5.52 3.41
N LEU A 31 10.40 6.07 3.11
CA LEU A 31 9.20 5.29 2.85
C LEU A 31 9.35 4.49 1.54
N ARG A 32 9.88 5.11 0.48
CA ARG A 32 10.15 4.40 -0.78
C ARG A 32 11.10 3.23 -0.56
N GLN A 33 12.16 3.42 0.22
CA GLN A 33 13.11 2.35 0.54
C GLN A 33 12.46 1.24 1.38
N ALA A 34 11.65 1.60 2.38
CA ALA A 34 10.99 0.65 3.27
C ALA A 34 10.04 -0.31 2.53
N VAL A 35 9.30 0.19 1.54
CA VAL A 35 8.35 -0.62 0.75
C VAL A 35 8.89 -1.06 -0.61
N GLY A 36 10.14 -0.73 -0.93
CA GLY A 36 10.80 -1.08 -2.20
C GLY A 36 10.15 -0.46 -3.42
N LEU A 37 9.63 0.77 -3.32
CA LEU A 37 9.06 1.51 -4.45
C LEU A 37 10.17 1.91 -5.44
N THR A 38 10.03 1.49 -6.69
CA THR A 38 10.93 1.86 -7.78
C THR A 38 10.31 2.91 -8.70
N ARG A 39 10.45 2.78 -10.01
CA ARG A 39 10.04 3.79 -10.99
C ARG A 39 8.55 3.67 -11.35
N ASP A 40 8.10 2.45 -11.58
CA ASP A 40 6.74 2.20 -12.06
C ASP A 40 5.86 1.85 -10.87
N VAL A 41 4.83 2.66 -10.66
CA VAL A 41 3.96 2.60 -9.48
C VAL A 41 2.49 2.49 -9.90
N MET A 42 1.70 1.82 -9.07
CA MET A 42 0.25 1.70 -9.21
C MET A 42 -0.45 2.42 -8.07
N LEU A 43 -1.49 3.18 -8.41
CA LEU A 43 -2.39 3.83 -7.46
C LEU A 43 -3.74 3.10 -7.47
N LEU A 44 -4.11 2.50 -6.35
CA LEU A 44 -5.37 1.77 -6.21
C LEU A 44 -6.31 2.53 -5.27
N GLY A 45 -7.59 2.63 -5.67
CA GLY A 45 -8.63 3.19 -4.81
C GLY A 45 -9.29 2.11 -3.97
N MET A 46 -9.17 2.21 -2.64
CA MET A 46 -9.69 1.23 -1.68
C MET A 46 -10.87 1.79 -0.87
N GLY A 47 -11.66 2.67 -1.50
CA GLY A 47 -12.79 3.36 -0.88
C GLY A 47 -12.35 4.52 0.02
N SER A 48 -11.87 4.22 1.23
CA SER A 48 -11.52 5.23 2.25
C SER A 48 -10.12 5.83 2.09
N HIS A 49 -9.27 5.19 1.29
CA HIS A 49 -7.88 5.58 1.09
C HIS A 49 -7.38 5.10 -0.27
N PHE A 50 -6.19 5.56 -0.63
CA PHE A 50 -5.45 5.05 -1.77
C PHE A 50 -4.28 4.19 -1.28
N GLU A 51 -4.00 3.12 -2.03
CA GLU A 51 -2.78 2.36 -1.89
C GLU A 51 -1.82 2.72 -3.01
N ILE A 52 -0.53 2.81 -2.68
CA ILE A 52 0.55 3.05 -3.64
C ILE A 52 1.46 1.84 -3.61
N TRP A 53 1.56 1.16 -4.76
CA TRP A 53 2.33 -0.07 -4.92
C TRP A 53 3.45 0.11 -5.94
N ASP A 54 4.53 -0.64 -5.75
CA ASP A 54 5.43 -0.95 -6.86
C ASP A 54 4.69 -1.87 -7.85
N ALA A 55 4.71 -1.54 -9.13
CA ALA A 55 3.90 -2.23 -10.14
C ALA A 55 4.26 -3.72 -10.25
N SER A 56 5.54 -4.07 -10.17
CA SER A 56 5.99 -5.48 -10.26
C SER A 56 5.55 -6.28 -9.04
N ARG A 57 5.71 -5.70 -7.84
CA ARG A 57 5.29 -6.36 -6.60
C ARG A 57 3.79 -6.57 -6.53
N LEU A 58 3.00 -5.60 -7.00
CA LEU A 58 1.55 -5.77 -7.06
C LEU A 58 1.18 -6.94 -7.98
N GLN A 59 1.78 -7.01 -9.18
CA GLN A 59 1.52 -8.10 -10.12
C GLN A 59 1.88 -9.48 -9.54
N GLU A 60 3.02 -9.59 -8.87
CA GLU A 60 3.42 -10.82 -8.17
C GLU A 60 2.40 -11.19 -7.08
N ASN A 61 2.01 -10.21 -6.25
CA ASN A 61 1.05 -10.42 -5.17
C ASN A 61 -0.34 -10.85 -5.66
N GLU A 62 -0.84 -10.21 -6.72
CA GLU A 62 -2.10 -10.58 -7.36
C GLU A 62 -2.03 -11.98 -7.97
N SER A 63 -0.91 -12.32 -8.63
CA SER A 63 -0.71 -13.66 -9.19
C SER A 63 -0.71 -14.74 -8.10
N GLU A 64 -0.06 -14.50 -6.96
CA GLU A 64 -0.06 -15.40 -5.81
C GLU A 64 -1.45 -15.55 -5.18
N ALA A 65 -2.19 -14.44 -5.05
CA ALA A 65 -3.56 -14.46 -4.55
C ALA A 65 -4.50 -15.27 -5.45
N ILE A 66 -4.41 -15.08 -6.78
CA ILE A 66 -5.18 -15.85 -7.76
C ILE A 66 -4.83 -17.33 -7.67
N ALA A 67 -3.53 -17.67 -7.59
CA ALA A 67 -3.07 -19.06 -7.49
C ALA A 67 -3.54 -19.75 -6.20
N SER A 68 -3.71 -18.98 -5.12
CA SER A 68 -4.22 -19.47 -3.83
C SER A 68 -5.73 -19.71 -3.82
N GLY A 69 -6.44 -19.26 -4.87
CA GLY A 69 -7.87 -19.38 -5.01
C GLY A 69 -8.65 -18.33 -4.21
N MET A 70 -9.93 -18.17 -4.55
CA MET A 70 -10.78 -17.17 -3.90
C MET A 70 -11.13 -17.62 -2.47
N PRO A 71 -10.81 -16.83 -1.42
CA PRO A 71 -11.19 -17.16 -0.06
C PRO A 71 -12.72 -17.16 0.13
N GLU A 72 -13.21 -18.04 1.01
CA GLU A 72 -14.64 -18.20 1.33
C GLU A 72 -15.28 -16.90 1.82
N ALA A 73 -14.53 -16.07 2.54
CA ALA A 73 -14.97 -14.76 3.02
C ALA A 73 -15.39 -13.78 1.90
N LEU A 74 -15.01 -14.03 0.64
CA LEU A 74 -15.44 -13.21 -0.49
C LEU A 74 -16.82 -13.59 -1.05
N GLN A 75 -17.41 -14.73 -0.65
CA GLN A 75 -18.70 -15.16 -1.19
C GLN A 75 -19.85 -14.19 -0.86
N ASP A 76 -19.75 -13.49 0.28
CA ASP A 76 -20.75 -12.51 0.74
C ASP A 76 -20.30 -11.05 0.48
N PHE A 77 -19.21 -10.83 -0.26
CA PHE A 77 -18.65 -9.50 -0.44
C PHE A 77 -19.45 -8.72 -1.50
N SER A 78 -20.03 -7.58 -1.09
CA SER A 78 -20.73 -6.64 -1.97
C SER A 78 -20.10 -5.25 -1.83
N PHE A 79 -19.92 -4.56 -2.97
CA PHE A 79 -19.54 -3.14 -3.05
C PHE A 79 -20.78 -2.23 -3.05
#